data_AF-A0A933DRJ8-F1
#
_entry.id   AF-A0A933DRJ8-F1
#
_cell.length_a   1.000
_cell.length_b   1.000
_cell.length_c   1.000
_cell.angle_alpha   90.00
_cell.angle_beta   90.00
_cell.angle_gamma   90.00
#
_symmetry.space_group_name_H-M   'P 1'
#
loop_
_entity.id
_entity.type
_entity.pdbx_description
1 polymer ?
#
loop_
_entity_poly.entity_id
_entity_poly.type
_entity_poly.pdbx_seq_one_letter_code
_entity_poly.pdbx_strand_id
1 'polypeptide(L)'
;MATRKKTYIVKTQYGSFPCIFEPEKDMGGYTAEAPAVQGAVSWGKTLAEAKRMIAEAIEGSIEARAVSKAVKKGTVRVIRRTLSRAAA
;
A
#
# COMPACT_ATOMS: atom_id res chain seq x y z
N MET A 1 -9.84 25.14 8.00
CA MET A 1 -10.64 23.98 8.46
C MET A 1 -9.73 22.81 8.76
N ALA A 2 -9.70 22.35 10.00
CA ALA A 2 -8.87 21.20 10.42
C ALA A 2 -9.46 19.90 9.86
N THR A 3 -8.73 19.24 8.98
CA THR A 3 -9.10 17.93 8.44
C THR A 3 -9.02 16.92 9.57
N ARG A 4 -10.16 16.33 9.97
CA ARG A 4 -10.26 15.46 11.13
C ARG A 4 -9.68 14.08 10.76
N LYS A 5 -8.42 13.85 11.09
CA LYS A 5 -7.75 12.54 10.94
C LYS A 5 -8.49 11.51 11.81
N LYS A 6 -8.67 10.29 11.28
CA LYS A 6 -9.26 9.17 12.03
C LYS A 6 -8.40 7.93 11.89
N THR A 7 -8.17 7.25 13.00
CA THR A 7 -7.44 5.98 13.01
C THR A 7 -8.42 4.82 12.97
N TYR A 8 -8.18 3.86 12.08
CA TYR A 8 -8.91 2.59 12.05
C TYR A 8 -7.91 1.43 12.01
N ILE A 9 -8.28 0.31 12.63
CA ILE A 9 -7.53 -0.93 12.50
C ILE A 9 -7.92 -1.58 11.17
N VAL A 10 -6.93 -1.81 10.31
CA VAL A 10 -7.09 -2.52 9.03
C VAL A 10 -6.47 -3.91 9.18
N LYS A 11 -7.24 -4.93 8.80
CA LYS A 11 -6.79 -6.33 8.80
C LYS A 11 -6.19 -6.68 7.44
N THR A 12 -5.07 -7.36 7.45
CA THR A 12 -4.37 -7.89 6.27
C THR A 12 -4.04 -9.37 6.50
N GLN A 13 -3.52 -10.05 5.49
CA GLN A 13 -3.03 -11.43 5.63
C GLN A 13 -1.81 -11.55 6.56
N TYR A 14 -1.14 -10.44 6.89
CA TYR A 14 0.06 -10.38 7.74
C TYR A 14 -0.19 -9.82 9.14
N GLY A 15 -1.45 -9.51 9.49
CA GLY A 15 -1.82 -9.02 10.82
C GLY A 15 -2.82 -7.86 10.80
N SER A 16 -2.88 -7.12 11.90
CA SER A 16 -3.73 -5.93 12.03
C SER A 16 -2.88 -4.69 12.22
N PHE A 17 -3.14 -3.65 11.44
CA PHE A 17 -2.33 -2.44 11.40
C PHE A 17 -3.21 -1.22 11.71
N PRO A 18 -2.81 -0.34 12.65
CA PRO A 18 -3.46 0.95 12.83
C PRO A 18 -3.13 1.86 11.64
N CYS A 19 -4.15 2.29 10.92
CA CYS A 19 -4.02 3.15 9.75
C CYS A 19 -4.71 4.49 10.00
N ILE A 20 -4.05 5.57 9.58
CA ILE A 20 -4.54 6.94 9.69
C ILE A 20 -5.25 7.28 8.38
N PHE A 21 -6.47 7.79 8.47
CA PHE A 21 -7.29 8.22 7.35
C PHE A 21 -7.58 9.70 7.43
N GLU A 22 -7.33 10.41 6.34
CA GLU A 22 -7.57 11.84 6.24
C GLU A 22 -8.46 12.12 5.03
N PRO A 23 -9.54 12.90 5.18
CA PRO A 23 -10.30 13.37 4.03
C PRO A 23 -9.40 14.18 3.09
N GLU A 24 -9.39 13.80 1.81
CA GLU A 24 -8.65 14.55 0.79
C GLU A 24 -9.52 15.72 0.30
N LYS A 25 -8.93 16.92 0.22
CA LYS A 25 -9.67 18.18 0.00
C LYS A 25 -9.86 18.48 -1.48
N ASP A 26 -8.86 18.19 -2.31
CA ASP A 26 -8.86 18.66 -3.69
C ASP A 26 -9.63 17.72 -4.62
N MET A 27 -9.39 16.41 -4.50
CA MET A 27 -10.05 15.38 -5.32
C MET A 27 -11.22 14.69 -4.60
N GLY A 28 -11.44 15.00 -3.33
CA GLY A 28 -12.33 14.25 -2.46
C GLY A 28 -11.77 12.87 -2.08
N GLY A 29 -12.56 12.07 -1.35
CA GLY A 29 -12.15 10.75 -0.88
C GLY A 29 -11.29 10.82 0.38
N TYR A 30 -10.45 9.81 0.57
CA TYR A 30 -9.63 9.62 1.77
C TYR A 30 -8.23 9.17 1.39
N THR A 31 -7.21 9.86 1.90
CA THR A 31 -5.87 9.30 2.00
C THR A 31 -5.82 8.34 3.18
N ALA A 32 -5.01 7.30 3.06
CA ALA A 32 -4.78 6.30 4.09
C ALA A 32 -3.28 6.01 4.20
N GLU A 33 -2.77 6.00 5.42
CA GLU A 33 -1.37 5.72 5.73
C GLU A 33 -1.29 4.66 6.82
N ALA A 34 -0.34 3.73 6.70
CA ALA A 34 -0.01 2.75 7.73
C ALA A 34 1.40 3.05 8.30
N PRO A 35 1.52 3.81 9.41
CA PRO A 35 2.82 4.30 9.89
C PRO A 35 3.82 3.19 10.24
N ALA A 36 3.32 2.02 10.65
CA ALA A 36 4.15 0.85 10.97
C ALA A 36 4.75 0.16 9.73
N VAL A 37 4.28 0.49 8.52
CA VAL A 37 4.74 -0.09 7.26
C VAL A 37 5.26 1.02 6.35
N GLN A 38 6.57 1.22 6.36
CA GLN A 38 7.22 2.31 5.62
C GLN A 38 6.77 2.38 4.16
N GLY A 39 6.24 3.53 3.76
CA GLY A 39 5.80 3.79 2.38
C GLY A 39 4.44 3.19 2.01
N ALA A 40 3.73 2.56 2.95
CA ALA A 40 2.35 2.15 2.72
C ALA A 40 1.41 3.36 2.86
N VAL A 41 1.18 4.02 1.73
CA VAL A 41 0.25 5.13 1.56
C VAL A 41 -0.64 4.81 0.37
N SER A 42 -1.93 5.11 0.49
CA SER A 42 -2.92 4.91 -0.58
C SER A 42 -4.00 5.98 -0.51
N TRP A 43 -4.88 6.00 -1.51
CA TRP A 43 -6.05 6.88 -1.55
C TRP A 43 -7.24 6.10 -2.10
N GLY A 44 -8.45 6.36 -1.60
CA GLY A 44 -9.69 5.81 -2.14
C GLY A 44 -10.83 6.82 -2.13
N LYS A 45 -11.76 6.71 -3.07
CA LYS A 45 -12.90 7.63 -3.22
C LYS A 45 -13.87 7.54 -2.04
N THR A 46 -13.93 6.40 -1.37
CA THR A 46 -14.72 6.17 -0.16
C THR A 46 -13.84 5.64 0.97
N LEU A 47 -14.30 5.75 2.22
CA LEU A 47 -13.58 5.17 3.36
C LEU A 47 -13.40 3.65 3.24
N ALA A 48 -14.40 2.94 2.69
CA ALA A 48 -14.32 1.50 2.47
C ALA A 48 -13.27 1.15 1.41
N GLU A 49 -13.23 1.91 0.32
CA GLU A 49 -12.21 1.75 -0.71
C GLU A 49 -10.81 2.06 -0.20
N ALA A 50 -10.64 3.17 0.53
CA ALA A 50 -9.36 3.53 1.14
C ALA A 50 -8.87 2.44 2.11
N LYS A 51 -9.77 1.79 2.87
CA LYS A 51 -9.43 0.64 3.74
C LYS A 51 -8.95 -0.57 2.95
N ARG A 52 -9.58 -0.87 1.81
CA ARG A 52 -9.14 -1.95 0.91
C ARG A 52 -7.77 -1.63 0.32
N MET A 53 -7.61 -0.42 -0.22
CA MET A 53 -6.37 -0.02 -0.90
C MET A 53 -5.17 0.07 0.04
N ILE A 54 -5.36 0.53 1.28
CA ILE A 54 -4.26 0.53 2.25
C ILE A 54 -3.89 -0.89 2.70
N ALA A 55 -4.85 -1.82 2.77
CA ALA A 55 -4.55 -3.23 3.05
C ALA A 55 -3.65 -3.82 1.95
N GLU A 56 -4.01 -3.62 0.68
CA GLU A 56 -3.20 -4.06 -0.47
C GLU A 56 -1.80 -3.41 -0.48
N ALA A 57 -1.70 -2.12 -0.15
CA ALA A 57 -0.41 -1.42 -0.08
C ALA A 57 0.48 -1.95 1.06
N ILE A 58 -0.10 -2.29 2.22
CA ILE A 58 0.61 -2.93 3.33
C ILE A 58 1.16 -4.30 2.89
N GLU A 59 0.30 -5.14 2.31
CA GLU A 59 0.64 -6.50 1.89
C GLU A 59 1.73 -6.48 0.83
N GLY A 60 1.55 -5.70 -0.23
CA GLY A 60 2.54 -5.55 -1.30
C GLY A 60 3.89 -5.01 -0.79
N SER A 61 3.90 -4.12 0.20
CA SER A 61 5.13 -3.60 0.80
C SER A 61 5.89 -4.65 1.61
N ILE A 62 5.18 -5.50 2.35
CA ILE A 62 5.76 -6.61 3.11
C ILE A 62 6.34 -7.66 2.16
N GLU A 63 5.58 -8.02 1.13
CA GLU A 63 5.97 -9.00 0.12
C GLU A 63 7.17 -8.55 -0.70
N ALA A 64 7.17 -7.31 -1.18
CA ALA A 64 8.29 -6.74 -1.92
C ALA A 64 9.58 -6.76 -1.08
N ARG A 65 9.50 -6.48 0.23
CA ARG A 65 10.64 -6.61 1.14
C ARG A 65 11.09 -8.05 1.31
N ALA A 66 10.17 -9.00 1.42
CA ALA A 66 10.51 -10.42 1.51
C ALA A 66 11.27 -10.88 0.27
N VAL A 67 10.78 -10.54 -0.93
CA VAL A 67 11.47 -10.83 -2.21
C VAL A 67 12.82 -10.14 -2.27
N SER A 68 12.92 -8.86 -1.93
CA SER A 68 14.20 -8.13 -1.92
C SER A 68 15.24 -8.78 -1.00
N LYS A 69 14.84 -9.22 0.19
CA LYS A 69 15.70 -9.97 1.12
C LYS A 69 16.13 -11.32 0.53
N ALA A 70 15.22 -12.05 -0.10
CA ALA A 70 15.53 -13.34 -0.73
C ALA A 70 16.51 -13.19 -1.90
N VAL A 71 16.38 -12.11 -2.70
CA VAL A 71 17.34 -11.78 -3.76
C VAL A 71 18.72 -11.48 -3.18
N LYS A 72 18.79 -10.66 -2.12
CA LYS A 72 20.08 -10.33 -1.46
C LYS A 72 20.77 -11.55 -0.86
N LYS A 73 20.00 -12.54 -0.39
CA LYS A 73 20.51 -13.83 0.10
C LYS A 73 20.88 -14.82 -1.01
N GLY A 74 20.60 -14.50 -2.28
CA GLY A 74 20.82 -15.41 -3.41
C GLY A 74 19.82 -16.57 -3.49
N THR A 75 18.75 -16.58 -2.68
CA THR A 75 17.73 -17.64 -2.69
C THR A 75 16.86 -17.58 -3.94
N VAL A 76 16.61 -16.38 -4.47
CA VAL A 76 15.80 -16.16 -5.67
C VAL A 76 16.43 -15.12 -6.59
N ARG A 77 16.06 -15.15 -7.87
CA ARG A 77 16.48 -14.15 -8.88
C ARG A 77 15.25 -13.50 -9.50
N VAL A 78 15.20 -12.16 -9.48
CA VAL A 78 14.16 -11.40 -10.21
C VAL A 78 14.60 -11.25 -11.66
N ILE A 79 13.82 -11.82 -12.58
CA ILE A 79 14.06 -11.70 -14.02
C ILE A 79 13.23 -10.52 -14.54
N ARG A 80 13.90 -9.47 -15.03
CA ARG A 80 13.22 -8.41 -15.76
C ARG A 80 12.92 -8.89 -17.17
N ARG A 81 11.65 -9.13 -17.48
CA ARG A 81 11.21 -9.36 -18.85
C ARG A 81 10.92 -8.00 -19.48
N THR A 82 11.76 -7.56 -20.42
CA THR A 82 11.44 -6.44 -21.29
C THR A 82 10.29 -6.87 -22.18
N LEU A 83 9.12 -6.24 -22.02
CA LEU A 83 8.06 -6.33 -23.01
C LEU A 83 8.54 -5.52 -24.22
N SER A 84 9.08 -6.17 -25.26
CA SER A 84 9.18 -5.50 -26.55
C SER A 84 7.74 -5.29 -27.04
N ARG A 85 7.33 -4.04 -27.20
CA ARG A 85 6.18 -3.73 -28.05
C ARG A 85 6.62 -4.03 -29.47
N ALA A 86 6.45 -5.27 -29.91
CA ALA A 86 6.38 -5.55 -31.33
C ALA A 86 5.21 -4.73 -31.87
N ALA A 87 5.51 -3.85 -32.81
CA ALA A 87 4.59 -2.93 -33.45
C ALA A 87 3.36 -3.67 -34.01
N ALA A 88 2.19 -3.10 -33.77
CA ALA A 88 0.96 -3.35 -34.52
C ALA A 88 0.25 -2.00 -34.66
#